data_AF-A0A7X3WJU1-F1
#
_entry.id   AF-A0A7X3WJU1-F1
#
_cell.length_a   1.000
_cell.length_b   1.000
_cell.length_c   1.000
_cell.angle_alpha   90.00
_cell.angle_beta   90.00
_cell.angle_gamma   90.00
#
_symmetry.space_group_name_H-M   'P 1'
#
loop_
_entity.id
_entity.type
_entity.pdbx_description
1 polymer ?
#
loop_
_entity_poly.entity_id
_entity_poly.type
_entity_poly.pdbx_seq_one_letter_code
_entity_poly.pdbx_strand_id
1 'polypeptide(L)'
;MKFIVNIWLLLLMLIPTFLAADTPHTCGAASLYNLARILGIEVELEETDKALKKPDGKSLVNNFAELVASAKDLGIELQGVKLTYKHLQTFDTPIIAHLKTTFEDENPSESGSSIGHFIVVEHAAENWVRIFDSPKDSLFNTVVVVSRDRFLDLWTGRALVISDKQQRLKQPNIHVSPLIIDFGKETKNKFAVPIQLENRSSRPVKIINIESNCNCTVIKQPPNVLSAGSKAEFNVDWDVNALNRSTFTTIHVQTDAPQRPHHFISMGVIREFSILFIPENIYLNSTGTSNIKRTVELQNLRETFAKIQEIKSSQTWIHPVLRSSKVVGPWKAATIELNFETGQIPGGEINETLTVKYVDGEKEQKTLTLPITGKVDSTYTLFPNRFFFGRINAGKKNKKKVVLKNMSGTAFRIKKVETDVGTAQTKPLKDGNGFEVHLTLPPILPTGILKSEVRVHTTHPKIGLIKVPVFAVISK
;
A
#
# COMPACT_ATOMS: atom_id res chain seq x y z
N MET A 1 11.27 37.63 -67.68
CA MET A 1 10.69 38.77 -66.92
C MET A 1 10.14 38.21 -65.62
N LYS A 2 10.92 38.25 -64.53
CA LYS A 2 10.94 39.29 -63.46
C LYS A 2 9.72 39.17 -62.50
N PHE A 3 9.95 38.63 -61.30
CA PHE A 3 9.88 39.33 -59.97
C PHE A 3 8.44 39.35 -59.38
N ILE A 4 8.08 38.87 -58.18
CA ILE A 4 8.51 39.15 -56.77
C ILE A 4 7.85 38.07 -55.87
N VAL A 5 8.58 37.16 -55.21
CA VAL A 5 9.01 37.17 -53.79
C VAL A 5 8.03 37.83 -52.81
N ASN A 6 7.24 37.03 -52.08
CA ASN A 6 6.60 37.47 -50.82
C ASN A 6 6.86 36.42 -49.74
N ILE A 7 8.04 36.54 -49.12
CA ILE A 7 8.42 35.87 -47.87
C ILE A 7 7.76 36.67 -46.75
N TRP A 8 6.61 36.20 -46.26
CA TRP A 8 6.06 36.67 -45.00
C TRP A 8 6.74 35.92 -43.85
N LEU A 9 7.61 36.66 -43.17
CA LEU A 9 8.11 36.50 -41.80
C LEU A 9 7.36 35.44 -40.97
N LEU A 10 7.94 34.24 -40.89
CA LEU A 10 7.74 33.33 -39.77
C LEU A 10 8.68 33.81 -38.66
N LEU A 11 8.25 34.84 -37.90
CA LEU A 11 8.94 35.25 -36.69
C LEU A 11 8.69 34.15 -35.64
N LEU A 12 9.58 33.15 -35.62
CA LEU A 12 9.70 32.21 -34.51
C LEU A 12 9.98 33.03 -33.25
N MET A 13 8.94 33.32 -32.48
CA MET A 13 9.10 33.61 -31.06
C MET A 13 9.58 32.32 -30.40
N LEU A 14 10.90 32.15 -30.36
CA LEU A 14 11.55 31.36 -29.33
C LEU A 14 11.23 32.02 -27.99
N ILE A 15 10.05 31.74 -27.44
CA ILE A 15 9.80 31.97 -26.03
C ILE A 15 10.63 30.91 -25.32
N PRO A 16 11.71 31.26 -24.61
CA PRO A 16 12.34 30.29 -23.73
C PRO A 16 11.28 29.88 -22.70
N THR A 17 10.83 28.63 -22.76
CA THR A 17 10.16 27.97 -21.63
C THR A 17 11.20 27.86 -20.53
N PHE A 18 11.41 28.95 -19.80
CA PHE A 18 11.97 28.90 -18.46
C PHE A 18 10.94 28.17 -17.62
N LEU A 19 11.09 26.85 -17.49
CA LEU A 19 10.58 26.13 -16.33
C LEU A 19 11.26 26.78 -15.13
N ALA A 20 10.58 27.76 -14.52
CA ALA A 20 10.99 28.27 -13.22
C ALA A 20 11.02 27.07 -12.28
N ALA A 21 12.20 26.75 -11.74
CA ALA A 21 12.29 25.74 -10.72
C ALA A 21 11.48 26.25 -9.52
N ASP A 22 10.42 25.52 -9.15
CA ASP A 22 9.60 25.84 -7.99
C ASP A 22 10.52 25.99 -6.78
N THR A 23 10.64 27.22 -6.28
CA THR A 23 11.40 27.48 -5.07
C THR A 23 10.71 26.74 -3.93
N PRO A 24 11.40 25.87 -3.17
CA PRO A 24 10.76 25.10 -2.11
C PRO A 24 10.18 26.05 -1.07
N HIS A 25 8.84 26.09 -0.98
CA HIS A 25 8.11 26.87 0.00
C HIS A 25 8.18 26.20 1.38
N THR A 26 8.11 27.02 2.41
CA THR A 26 8.11 26.53 3.80
C THR A 26 6.73 25.96 4.18
N CYS A 27 6.68 24.96 5.05
CA CYS A 27 5.41 24.39 5.53
C CYS A 27 4.56 25.41 6.31
N GLY A 28 5.21 26.38 6.99
CA GLY A 28 4.54 27.52 7.61
C GLY A 28 3.85 28.42 6.60
N ALA A 29 4.52 28.77 5.49
CA ALA A 29 3.95 29.58 4.42
C ALA A 29 2.76 28.87 3.76
N ALA A 30 2.93 27.59 3.42
CA ALA A 30 1.86 26.76 2.88
C ALA A 30 0.65 26.68 3.82
N SER A 31 0.87 26.55 5.13
CA SER A 31 -0.20 26.52 6.12
C SER A 31 -0.95 27.86 6.21
N LEU A 32 -0.24 28.99 6.23
CA LEU A 32 -0.87 30.32 6.23
C LEU A 32 -1.64 30.58 4.94
N TYR A 33 -1.07 30.22 3.79
CA TYR A 33 -1.70 30.32 2.49
C TYR A 33 -3.02 29.51 2.44
N ASN A 34 -2.97 28.23 2.82
CA ASN A 34 -4.15 27.38 2.86
C ASN A 34 -5.20 27.91 3.84
N LEU A 35 -4.79 28.36 5.03
CA LEU A 35 -5.69 28.95 6.01
C LEU A 35 -6.40 30.20 5.47
N ALA A 36 -5.63 31.14 4.91
CA ALA A 36 -6.14 32.39 4.35
C ALA A 36 -7.18 32.12 3.26
N ARG A 37 -6.88 31.23 2.31
CA ARG A 37 -7.82 30.90 1.24
C ARG A 37 -9.10 30.21 1.75
N ILE A 38 -9.02 29.32 2.74
CA ILE A 38 -10.22 28.73 3.37
C ILE A 38 -11.10 29.82 4.00
N LEU A 39 -10.46 30.86 4.56
CA LEU A 39 -11.14 32.02 5.14
C LEU A 39 -11.58 33.07 4.11
N GLY A 40 -11.40 32.82 2.81
CA GLY A 40 -11.77 33.77 1.75
C GLY A 40 -10.86 35.00 1.66
N ILE A 41 -9.67 34.95 2.28
CA ILE A 41 -8.66 36.00 2.17
C ILE A 41 -7.84 35.72 0.91
N GLU A 42 -7.90 36.62 -0.05
CA GLU A 42 -7.09 36.57 -1.26
C GLU A 42 -5.63 36.89 -0.91
N VAL A 43 -4.76 35.89 -1.05
CA VAL A 43 -3.32 36.01 -0.81
C VAL A 43 -2.58 35.08 -1.77
N GLU A 44 -1.47 35.54 -2.31
CA GLU A 44 -0.58 34.73 -3.13
C GLU A 44 0.42 33.94 -2.26
N LEU A 45 0.84 32.76 -2.72
CA LEU A 45 1.79 31.93 -1.96
C LEU A 45 3.11 32.68 -1.71
N GLU A 46 3.58 33.46 -2.68
CA GLU A 46 4.78 34.29 -2.55
C GLU A 46 4.64 35.36 -1.45
N GLU A 47 3.44 35.91 -1.24
CA GLU A 47 3.19 36.89 -0.17
C GLU A 47 3.29 36.23 1.20
N THR A 48 2.74 35.02 1.36
CA THR A 48 2.87 34.27 2.62
C THR A 48 4.31 33.86 2.91
N ASP A 49 5.09 33.54 1.88
CA ASP A 49 6.50 33.20 2.01
C ASP A 49 7.35 34.43 2.34
N LYS A 50 7.07 35.58 1.71
CA LYS A 50 7.67 36.89 2.06
C LYS A 50 7.38 37.28 3.50
N ALA A 51 6.15 37.10 3.97
CA ALA A 51 5.76 37.41 5.35
C ALA A 51 6.53 36.57 6.39
N LEU A 52 7.06 35.40 6.01
CA LEU A 52 7.82 34.50 6.88
C LEU A 52 9.35 34.60 6.70
N LYS A 53 9.85 35.43 5.78
CA LYS A 53 11.29 35.65 5.59
C LYS A 53 11.74 36.87 6.36
N LYS A 54 12.83 36.76 7.12
CA LYS A 54 13.52 37.93 7.67
C LYS A 54 14.10 38.79 6.54
N PRO A 55 14.36 40.09 6.78
CA PRO A 55 15.04 40.95 5.81
C PRO A 55 16.42 40.43 5.34
N ASP A 56 17.06 39.56 6.13
CA ASP A 56 18.34 38.90 5.80
C ASP A 56 18.18 37.63 4.93
N GLY A 57 16.96 37.30 4.52
CA GLY A 57 16.64 36.13 3.71
C GLY A 57 16.63 34.80 4.47
N LYS A 58 16.86 34.79 5.80
CA LYS A 58 16.77 33.57 6.60
C LYS A 58 15.32 33.21 6.88
N SER A 59 15.04 31.93 6.71
CA SER A 59 13.70 31.38 6.82
C SER A 59 13.31 31.11 8.28
N LEU A 60 12.14 31.62 8.70
CA LEU A 60 11.63 31.57 10.08
C LEU A 60 10.80 30.31 10.39
N VAL A 61 11.18 29.18 9.79
CA VAL A 61 10.22 28.16 9.35
C VAL A 61 9.42 27.46 10.46
N ASN A 62 9.92 27.46 11.71
CA ASN A 62 9.51 26.45 12.68
C ASN A 62 9.00 27.00 14.02
N ASN A 63 8.67 28.30 14.14
CA ASN A 63 8.20 28.86 15.41
C ASN A 63 6.79 29.47 15.31
N PHE A 64 5.93 29.07 16.26
CA PHE A 64 4.58 29.61 16.46
C PHE A 64 4.55 31.14 16.54
N ALA A 65 5.51 31.76 17.22
CA ALA A 65 5.53 33.21 17.40
C ALA A 65 5.69 33.95 16.06
N GLU A 66 6.49 33.40 15.16
CA GLU A 66 6.75 33.97 13.83
C GLU A 66 5.53 33.77 12.93
N LEU A 67 4.92 32.58 12.93
CA LEU A 67 3.65 32.34 12.22
C LEU A 67 2.52 33.26 12.69
N VAL A 68 2.40 33.52 14.00
CA VAL A 68 1.39 34.45 14.53
C VAL A 68 1.64 35.88 14.07
N ALA A 69 2.91 36.33 14.05
CA ALA A 69 3.25 37.66 13.55
C ALA A 69 2.95 37.80 12.06
N SER A 70 3.41 36.85 11.23
CA SER A 70 3.15 36.85 9.79
C SER A 70 1.66 36.74 9.46
N ALA A 71 0.89 35.94 10.21
CA ALA A 71 -0.56 35.86 10.04
C ALA A 71 -1.23 37.22 10.26
N LYS A 72 -0.77 37.99 11.25
CA LYS A 72 -1.31 39.31 11.56
C LYS A 72 -1.09 40.29 10.40
N ASP A 73 0.04 40.22 9.72
CA ASP A 73 0.34 41.03 8.54
C ASP A 73 -0.60 40.69 7.36
N LEU A 74 -1.11 39.47 7.32
CA LEU A 74 -2.14 39.00 6.37
C LEU A 74 -3.58 39.27 6.85
N GLY A 75 -3.77 39.99 7.96
CA GLY A 75 -5.09 40.26 8.53
C GLY A 75 -5.72 39.08 9.29
N ILE A 76 -4.92 38.09 9.71
CA ILE A 76 -5.35 36.92 10.47
C ILE A 76 -4.79 37.00 11.89
N GLU A 77 -5.65 37.17 12.87
CA GLU A 77 -5.29 37.11 14.28
C GLU A 77 -5.29 35.65 14.76
N LEU A 78 -4.10 35.10 15.02
CA LEU A 78 -3.92 33.75 15.55
C LEU A 78 -3.53 33.73 17.03
N GLN A 79 -3.93 32.69 17.74
CA GLN A 79 -3.55 32.40 19.11
C GLN A 79 -3.01 30.97 19.25
N GLY A 80 -1.89 30.81 19.96
CA GLY A 80 -1.34 29.51 20.31
C GLY A 80 -2.12 28.83 21.43
N VAL A 81 -2.52 27.58 21.22
CA VAL A 81 -3.27 26.76 22.18
C VAL A 81 -2.71 25.34 22.25
N LYS A 82 -3.00 24.66 23.36
CA LYS A 82 -2.79 23.22 23.51
C LYS A 82 -4.14 22.53 23.55
N LEU A 83 -4.37 21.59 22.63
CA LEU A 83 -5.64 20.92 22.45
C LEU A 83 -5.50 19.41 22.71
N THR A 84 -6.59 18.80 23.17
CA THR A 84 -6.79 17.35 23.08
C THR A 84 -7.50 17.04 21.77
N TYR A 85 -7.51 15.78 21.34
CA TYR A 85 -8.28 15.39 20.15
C TYR A 85 -9.78 15.66 20.33
N LYS A 86 -10.32 15.39 21.53
CA LYS A 86 -11.73 15.65 21.84
C LYS A 86 -12.07 17.14 21.72
N HIS A 87 -11.16 18.03 22.15
CA HIS A 87 -11.33 19.46 21.94
C HIS A 87 -11.26 19.83 20.46
N LEU A 88 -10.33 19.24 19.71
CA LEU A 88 -10.18 19.45 18.27
C LEU A 88 -11.45 19.11 17.48
N GLN A 89 -12.14 18.02 17.85
CA GLN A 89 -13.41 17.60 17.21
C GLN A 89 -14.54 18.60 17.40
N THR A 90 -14.53 19.36 18.49
CA THR A 90 -15.56 20.37 18.81
C THR A 90 -15.10 21.79 18.53
N PHE A 91 -13.89 21.97 18.01
CA PHE A 91 -13.29 23.29 17.81
C PHE A 91 -13.77 23.92 16.49
N ASP A 92 -13.92 25.24 16.48
CA ASP A 92 -14.20 26.00 15.26
C ASP A 92 -12.97 25.97 14.34
N THR A 93 -13.04 25.11 13.32
CA THR A 93 -12.01 24.91 12.30
C THR A 93 -12.23 25.86 11.12
N PRO A 94 -11.19 26.21 10.33
CA PRO A 94 -9.84 25.62 10.29
C PRO A 94 -8.87 26.10 11.39
N ILE A 95 -7.84 25.29 11.67
CA ILE A 95 -6.72 25.63 12.59
C ILE A 95 -5.39 25.21 11.96
N ILE A 96 -4.26 25.73 12.44
CA ILE A 96 -2.92 25.22 12.06
C ILE A 96 -2.42 24.30 13.17
N ALA A 97 -2.17 23.03 12.87
CA ALA A 97 -1.61 22.05 13.81
C ALA A 97 -0.10 21.88 13.60
N HIS A 98 0.62 21.63 14.69
CA HIS A 98 2.05 21.33 14.65
C HIS A 98 2.32 19.83 14.87
N LEU A 99 2.98 19.21 13.89
CA LEU A 99 3.40 17.81 13.89
C LEU A 99 4.88 17.70 14.26
N LYS A 100 5.30 16.52 14.72
CA LYS A 100 6.71 16.19 15.01
C LYS A 100 7.55 16.15 13.72
N THR A 101 6.97 15.65 12.64
CA THR A 101 7.56 15.47 11.31
C THR A 101 6.45 15.42 10.25
N THR A 102 6.81 15.31 8.96
CA THR A 102 5.84 15.15 7.85
C THR A 102 5.21 13.75 7.83
N PHE A 103 4.12 13.57 7.08
CA PHE A 103 3.51 12.25 6.84
C PHE A 103 4.30 11.38 5.84
N GLU A 104 5.32 11.91 5.15
CA GLU A 104 6.08 11.20 4.11
C GLU A 104 7.34 10.50 4.67
N ASP A 105 7.83 10.94 5.84
CA ASP A 105 9.10 10.50 6.45
C ASP A 105 9.05 9.14 7.18
N GLU A 106 8.06 8.27 6.89
CA GLU A 106 7.94 6.94 7.54
C GLU A 106 9.00 5.92 7.07
N ASN A 107 9.96 6.34 6.24
CA ASN A 107 11.17 5.59 5.90
C ASN A 107 12.41 6.28 6.53
N PRO A 108 12.70 6.03 7.83
CA PRO A 108 13.67 6.81 8.62
C PRO A 108 15.13 6.66 8.17
N SER A 109 15.42 5.89 7.13
CA SER A 109 16.79 5.68 6.64
C SER A 109 17.33 6.83 5.80
N GLU A 110 16.50 7.76 5.32
CA GLU A 110 16.92 8.84 4.40
C GLU A 110 16.44 10.25 4.78
N SER A 111 15.57 10.39 5.79
CA SER A 111 15.05 11.69 6.20
C SER A 111 16.07 12.44 7.05
N GLY A 112 16.67 13.50 6.49
CA GLY A 112 17.34 14.51 7.31
C GLY A 112 16.35 15.02 8.36
N SER A 113 16.77 15.06 9.63
CA SER A 113 15.92 15.36 10.80
C SER A 113 15.17 16.70 10.65
N SER A 114 14.00 16.69 10.00
CA SER A 114 13.09 17.83 9.92
C SER A 114 12.42 17.97 11.29
N ILE A 115 12.91 18.92 12.08
CA ILE A 115 12.37 19.18 13.41
C ILE A 115 11.09 20.02 13.24
N GLY A 116 9.93 19.36 13.29
CA GLY A 116 8.62 20.01 13.28
C GLY A 116 8.04 20.27 11.89
N HIS A 117 6.71 20.24 11.80
CA HIS A 117 5.96 20.47 10.57
C HIS A 117 4.60 21.12 10.85
N PHE A 118 4.15 22.06 10.02
CA PHE A 118 2.86 22.72 10.16
C PHE A 118 1.90 22.29 9.06
N ILE A 119 0.65 22.05 9.44
CA ILE A 119 -0.44 21.71 8.52
C ILE A 119 -1.72 22.44 8.93
N VAL A 120 -2.66 22.64 8.01
CA VAL A 120 -4.01 23.11 8.36
C VAL A 120 -4.90 21.91 8.63
N VAL A 121 -5.57 21.89 9.78
CA VAL A 121 -6.66 20.95 10.08
C VAL A 121 -7.99 21.65 9.83
N GLU A 122 -8.75 21.15 8.86
CA GLU A 122 -10.04 21.74 8.50
C GLU A 122 -11.22 21.00 9.13
N HIS A 123 -11.08 19.71 9.42
CA HIS A 123 -12.11 18.96 10.15
C HIS A 123 -11.51 17.76 10.88
N ALA A 124 -11.99 17.46 12.08
CA ALA A 124 -11.63 16.26 12.85
C ALA A 124 -12.89 15.50 13.24
N ALA A 125 -13.03 14.29 12.68
CA ALA A 125 -14.09 13.35 12.98
C ALA A 125 -13.64 12.32 14.03
N GLU A 126 -14.45 11.29 14.30
CA GLU A 126 -14.10 10.22 15.24
C GLU A 126 -12.86 9.45 14.80
N ASN A 127 -12.81 9.02 13.54
CA ASN A 127 -11.73 8.15 13.03
C ASN A 127 -10.81 8.84 12.03
N TRP A 128 -11.11 10.07 11.60
CA TRP A 128 -10.45 10.73 10.48
C TRP A 128 -10.19 12.20 10.74
N VAL A 129 -9.11 12.72 10.16
CA VAL A 129 -8.76 14.14 10.17
C VAL A 129 -8.54 14.58 8.74
N ARG A 130 -9.25 15.63 8.32
CA ARG A 130 -9.03 16.29 7.04
C ARG A 130 -8.04 17.44 7.21
N ILE A 131 -6.98 17.40 6.41
CA ILE A 131 -5.83 18.28 6.51
C ILE A 131 -5.47 18.88 5.15
N PHE A 132 -4.71 19.98 5.19
CA PHE A 132 -4.04 20.60 4.05
C PHE A 132 -2.57 20.74 4.42
N ASP A 133 -1.70 20.08 3.67
CA ASP A 133 -0.27 19.97 4.00
C ASP A 133 0.59 20.77 3.01
N SER A 134 0.52 20.43 1.71
CA SER A 134 1.32 21.10 0.68
C SER A 134 0.58 22.25 0.01
N PRO A 135 1.28 23.29 -0.47
CA PRO A 135 0.70 24.20 -1.44
C PRO A 135 0.66 23.51 -2.80
N LYS A 136 -0.49 23.51 -3.46
CA LYS A 136 -0.63 23.21 -4.91
C LYS A 136 -1.48 24.32 -5.51
N ASP A 137 -1.38 24.50 -6.82
CA ASP A 137 -2.09 25.54 -7.58
C ASP A 137 -3.61 25.57 -7.30
N SER A 138 -4.20 24.43 -6.92
CA SER A 138 -5.57 24.34 -6.45
C SER A 138 -5.64 23.83 -5.01
N LEU A 139 -6.30 24.59 -4.12
CA LEU A 139 -6.72 24.17 -2.77
C LEU A 139 -7.42 22.82 -2.77
N PHE A 140 -8.11 22.50 -3.86
CA PHE A 140 -8.85 21.27 -3.98
C PHE A 140 -7.95 20.02 -4.06
N ASN A 141 -6.77 20.18 -4.65
CA ASN A 141 -5.80 19.11 -4.85
C ASN A 141 -4.87 18.90 -3.65
N THR A 142 -4.99 19.74 -2.62
CA THR A 142 -4.18 19.70 -1.39
C THR A 142 -4.91 19.04 -0.22
N VAL A 143 -6.21 18.75 -0.37
CA VAL A 143 -7.01 18.08 0.67
C VAL A 143 -6.54 16.64 0.83
N VAL A 144 -6.12 16.29 2.04
CA VAL A 144 -5.76 14.92 2.44
C VAL A 144 -6.62 14.52 3.64
N VAL A 145 -7.05 13.26 3.69
CA VAL A 145 -7.71 12.68 4.86
C VAL A 145 -6.80 11.60 5.43
N VAL A 146 -6.46 11.73 6.71
CA VAL A 146 -5.61 10.78 7.45
C VAL A 146 -6.41 10.16 8.58
N SER A 147 -6.04 8.94 9.01
CA SER A 147 -6.67 8.34 10.19
C SER A 147 -6.33 9.13 11.44
N ARG A 148 -7.24 9.12 12.42
CA ARG A 148 -7.05 9.73 13.73
C ARG A 148 -5.74 9.27 14.36
N ASP A 149 -5.50 7.96 14.38
CA ASP A 149 -4.33 7.40 15.07
C ASP A 149 -3.04 7.86 14.40
N ARG A 150 -2.99 7.85 13.06
CA ARG A 150 -1.84 8.37 12.30
C ARG A 150 -1.59 9.85 12.58
N PHE A 151 -2.65 10.65 12.63
CA PHE A 151 -2.55 12.06 13.00
C PHE A 151 -2.03 12.23 14.44
N LEU A 152 -2.55 11.47 15.40
CA LEU A 152 -2.15 11.55 16.82
C LEU A 152 -0.70 11.11 17.06
N ASP A 153 -0.20 10.16 16.29
CA ASP A 153 1.19 9.71 16.38
C ASP A 153 2.17 10.85 16.07
N LEU A 154 1.81 11.71 15.12
CA LEU A 154 2.64 12.84 14.69
C LEU A 154 2.28 14.16 15.40
N TRP A 155 1.03 14.37 15.80
CA TRP A 155 0.58 15.64 16.36
C TRP A 155 1.16 15.91 17.76
N THR A 156 1.66 17.12 17.96
CA THR A 156 2.26 17.55 19.24
C THR A 156 1.22 18.00 20.27
N GLY A 157 -0.06 18.04 19.92
CA GLY A 157 -1.13 18.64 20.73
C GLY A 157 -1.14 20.17 20.71
N ARG A 158 -0.21 20.81 19.96
CA ARG A 158 -0.13 22.27 19.82
C ARG A 158 -0.82 22.71 18.52
N ALA A 159 -1.52 23.84 18.58
CA ALA A 159 -2.17 24.43 17.42
C ALA A 159 -2.23 25.97 17.50
N LEU A 160 -2.36 26.60 16.35
CA LEU A 160 -2.76 28.00 16.20
C LEU A 160 -4.21 28.05 15.78
N VAL A 161 -5.01 28.82 16.50
CA VAL A 161 -6.44 28.99 16.27
C VAL A 161 -6.74 30.45 15.96
N ILE A 162 -7.80 30.70 15.20
CA ILE A 162 -8.29 32.06 14.92
C ILE A 162 -8.78 32.68 16.24
N SER A 163 -8.44 33.93 16.50
CA SER A 163 -8.81 34.63 17.74
C SER A 163 -10.33 34.77 17.89
N ASP A 164 -10.85 34.72 19.12
CA ASP A 164 -12.27 34.94 19.43
C ASP A 164 -12.81 36.24 18.82
N LYS A 165 -11.97 37.28 18.77
CA LYS A 165 -12.33 38.59 18.20
C LYS A 165 -12.64 38.47 16.71
N GLN A 166 -11.83 37.71 15.98
CA GLN A 166 -12.06 37.45 14.56
C GLN A 166 -13.21 36.46 14.34
N GLN A 167 -13.39 35.46 15.21
CA GLN A 167 -14.54 34.54 15.17
C GLN A 167 -15.89 35.24 15.43
N ARG A 168 -15.93 36.26 16.30
CA ARG A 168 -17.16 36.99 16.65
C ARG A 168 -17.68 37.92 15.56
N LEU A 169 -16.96 38.08 14.45
CA LEU A 169 -17.48 38.69 13.25
C LEU A 169 -18.54 37.75 12.64
N LYS A 170 -19.73 37.67 13.28
CA LYS A 170 -20.91 36.88 12.85
C LYS A 170 -21.22 37.20 11.39
N GLN A 171 -21.00 36.23 10.50
CA GLN A 171 -21.16 36.43 9.07
C GLN A 171 -21.74 35.21 8.37
N PRO A 172 -22.24 35.37 7.12
CA PRO A 172 -22.95 34.34 6.38
C PRO A 172 -22.18 33.02 6.35
N ASN A 173 -22.80 31.97 6.86
CA ASN A 173 -22.19 30.65 6.88
C ASN A 173 -23.13 29.66 6.18
N ILE A 174 -22.66 29.06 5.09
CA ILE A 174 -23.30 27.85 4.58
C ILE A 174 -22.86 26.71 5.48
N HIS A 175 -23.82 26.06 6.12
CA HIS A 175 -23.56 24.81 6.80
C HIS A 175 -23.69 23.67 5.80
N VAL A 176 -22.65 22.84 5.71
CA VAL A 176 -22.59 21.67 4.85
C VAL A 176 -22.54 20.43 5.74
N SER A 177 -23.38 19.44 5.45
CA SER A 177 -23.42 18.20 6.22
C SER A 177 -23.80 16.99 5.35
N PRO A 178 -23.15 15.83 5.53
CA PRO A 178 -21.97 15.59 6.37
C PRO A 178 -20.67 16.15 5.74
N LEU A 179 -19.64 16.39 6.57
CA LEU A 179 -18.33 16.87 6.09
C LEU A 179 -17.35 15.74 5.78
N ILE A 180 -17.44 14.63 6.51
CA ILE A 180 -16.70 13.38 6.24
C ILE A 180 -17.72 12.23 6.27
N ILE A 181 -17.68 11.39 5.24
CA ILE A 181 -18.43 10.15 5.15
C ILE A 181 -17.43 9.01 5.06
N ASP A 182 -17.49 8.10 6.03
CA ASP A 182 -16.68 6.89 6.04
C ASP A 182 -17.60 5.69 5.83
N PHE A 183 -17.41 5.00 4.69
CA PHE A 183 -18.13 3.75 4.40
C PHE A 183 -17.47 2.54 5.07
N GLY A 184 -16.36 2.74 5.77
CA GLY A 184 -15.60 1.69 6.42
C GLY A 184 -15.07 0.68 5.42
N LYS A 185 -14.96 -0.58 5.87
CA LYS A 185 -14.64 -1.71 5.01
C LYS A 185 -15.91 -2.14 4.29
N GLU A 186 -15.98 -1.88 2.99
CA GLU A 186 -17.14 -2.25 2.20
C GLU A 186 -16.81 -3.02 0.91
N THR A 187 -17.74 -3.89 0.53
CA THR A 187 -17.70 -4.68 -0.71
C THR A 187 -18.48 -4.01 -1.85
N LYS A 188 -19.33 -3.05 -1.51
CA LYS A 188 -20.08 -2.25 -2.49
C LYS A 188 -19.13 -1.38 -3.28
N ASN A 189 -19.44 -1.26 -4.58
CA ASN A 189 -18.65 -0.45 -5.49
C ASN A 189 -19.32 0.87 -5.89
N LYS A 190 -20.57 1.09 -5.50
CA LYS A 190 -21.34 2.30 -5.83
C LYS A 190 -22.04 2.82 -4.60
N PHE A 191 -21.94 4.13 -4.39
CA PHE A 191 -22.59 4.84 -3.29
C PHE A 191 -23.41 5.99 -3.86
N ALA A 192 -24.56 6.26 -3.25
CA ALA A 192 -25.38 7.44 -3.50
C ALA A 192 -25.48 8.19 -2.18
N VAL A 193 -24.97 9.42 -2.13
CA VAL A 193 -24.81 10.17 -0.88
C VAL A 193 -25.55 11.49 -0.95
N PRO A 194 -26.58 11.69 -0.11
CA PRO A 194 -27.23 12.99 0.01
C PRO A 194 -26.36 13.93 0.84
N ILE A 195 -26.14 15.13 0.32
CA ILE A 195 -25.43 16.22 0.99
C ILE A 195 -26.39 17.37 1.22
N GLN A 196 -26.47 17.84 2.46
CA GLN A 196 -27.30 18.97 2.86
C GLN A 196 -26.50 20.26 2.88
N LEU A 197 -27.08 21.30 2.31
CA LEU A 197 -26.63 22.68 2.36
C LEU A 197 -27.67 23.51 3.11
N GLU A 198 -27.26 24.28 4.10
CA GLU A 198 -28.13 25.17 4.87
C GLU A 198 -27.54 26.58 4.88
N ASN A 199 -28.27 27.54 4.33
CA ASN A 199 -27.88 28.94 4.41
C ASN A 199 -28.27 29.53 5.77
N ARG A 200 -27.32 29.61 6.70
CA ARG A 200 -27.55 30.17 8.06
C ARG A 200 -27.41 31.69 8.11
N SER A 201 -27.34 32.35 6.96
CA SER A 201 -27.21 33.79 6.88
C SER A 201 -28.54 34.50 6.67
N SER A 202 -28.55 35.81 6.88
CA SER A 202 -29.70 36.69 6.63
C SER A 202 -29.85 37.11 5.17
N ARG A 203 -28.95 36.68 4.27
CA ARG A 203 -28.97 37.04 2.84
C ARG A 203 -28.89 35.81 1.94
N PRO A 204 -29.35 35.87 0.69
CA PRO A 204 -29.10 34.80 -0.27
C PRO A 204 -27.59 34.55 -0.44
N VAL A 205 -27.23 33.29 -0.67
CA VAL A 205 -25.86 32.86 -0.99
C VAL A 205 -25.86 32.15 -2.33
N LYS A 206 -24.94 32.52 -3.22
CA LYS A 206 -24.77 31.88 -4.52
C LYS A 206 -23.77 30.75 -4.43
N ILE A 207 -24.15 29.59 -4.94
CA ILE A 207 -23.23 28.48 -5.19
C ILE A 207 -22.54 28.77 -6.52
N ILE A 208 -21.24 29.00 -6.46
CA ILE A 208 -20.40 29.35 -7.62
C ILE A 208 -20.03 28.08 -8.38
N ASN A 209 -19.55 27.06 -7.68
CA ASN A 209 -19.07 25.82 -8.27
C ASN A 209 -19.24 24.64 -7.30
N ILE A 210 -19.47 23.45 -7.84
CA ILE A 210 -19.38 22.19 -7.10
C ILE A 210 -18.63 21.18 -7.97
N GLU A 211 -17.46 20.74 -7.51
CA GLU A 211 -16.58 19.83 -8.25
C GLU A 211 -16.04 18.69 -7.39
N SER A 212 -15.65 17.57 -8.02
CA SER A 212 -15.00 16.41 -7.39
C SER A 212 -13.57 16.24 -7.88
N ASN A 213 -12.65 15.83 -6.98
CA ASN A 213 -11.23 15.62 -7.32
C ASN A 213 -11.01 14.25 -7.99
N CYS A 214 -12.09 13.50 -8.18
CA CYS A 214 -12.11 12.21 -8.83
C CYS A 214 -13.10 12.24 -9.99
N ASN A 215 -12.71 11.68 -11.14
CA ASN A 215 -13.61 11.39 -12.26
C ASN A 215 -14.61 10.26 -11.95
N CYS A 216 -14.48 9.61 -10.79
CA CYS A 216 -15.34 8.54 -10.30
C CYS A 216 -16.62 9.03 -9.61
N THR A 217 -16.87 10.33 -9.63
CA THR A 217 -17.99 10.97 -8.94
C THR A 217 -18.89 11.70 -9.93
N VAL A 218 -20.20 11.54 -9.79
CA VAL A 218 -21.23 12.29 -10.52
C VAL A 218 -22.05 13.10 -9.53
N ILE A 219 -22.09 14.42 -9.71
CA ILE A 219 -22.75 15.35 -8.79
C ILE A 219 -24.04 15.86 -9.45
N LYS A 220 -25.19 15.63 -8.79
CA LYS A 220 -26.50 16.17 -9.21
C LYS A 220 -26.70 17.54 -8.59
N GLN A 221 -26.39 18.60 -9.34
CA GLN A 221 -26.31 19.97 -8.83
C GLN A 221 -27.59 20.45 -8.10
N PRO A 222 -27.47 21.14 -6.95
CA PRO A 222 -28.56 21.83 -6.27
C PRO A 222 -28.93 23.15 -6.99
N PRO A 223 -29.95 23.90 -6.53
CA PRO A 223 -30.17 25.27 -6.96
C PRO A 223 -28.92 26.13 -6.75
N ASN A 224 -28.60 26.99 -7.72
CA ASN A 224 -27.40 27.84 -7.70
C ASN A 224 -27.48 29.02 -6.71
N VAL A 225 -28.64 29.26 -6.09
CA VAL A 225 -28.84 30.29 -5.07
C VAL A 225 -29.65 29.69 -3.92
N LEU A 226 -29.15 29.85 -2.70
CA LEU A 226 -29.85 29.47 -1.47
C LEU A 226 -30.40 30.73 -0.80
N SER A 227 -31.72 30.81 -0.69
CA SER A 227 -32.40 31.88 0.08
C SER A 227 -31.95 31.88 1.55
N ALA A 228 -32.05 33.02 2.21
CA ALA A 228 -31.75 33.15 3.64
C ALA A 228 -32.54 32.13 4.48
N GLY A 229 -31.87 31.40 5.37
CA GLY A 229 -32.47 30.35 6.21
C GLY A 229 -32.90 29.08 5.48
N SER A 230 -32.75 29.00 4.15
CA SER A 230 -33.19 27.85 3.37
C SER A 230 -32.22 26.68 3.42
N LYS A 231 -32.76 25.49 3.12
CA LYS A 231 -32.00 24.25 2.96
C LYS A 231 -32.13 23.74 1.53
N ALA A 232 -31.06 23.16 1.01
CA ALA A 232 -31.06 22.39 -0.22
C ALA A 232 -30.34 21.06 0.00
N GLU A 233 -30.63 20.10 -0.86
CA GLU A 233 -29.95 18.82 -0.90
C GLU A 233 -29.43 18.59 -2.32
N PHE A 234 -28.24 17.99 -2.43
CA PHE A 234 -27.74 17.45 -3.68
C PHE A 234 -27.24 16.03 -3.46
N ASN A 235 -27.30 15.22 -4.51
CA ASN A 235 -26.88 13.82 -4.46
C ASN A 235 -25.56 13.63 -5.19
N VAL A 236 -24.73 12.78 -4.60
CA VAL A 236 -23.42 12.41 -5.11
C VAL A 236 -23.43 10.92 -5.38
N ASP A 237 -23.31 10.54 -6.65
CA ASP A 237 -23.11 9.15 -7.04
C ASP A 237 -21.60 8.89 -7.16
N TRP A 238 -21.07 7.94 -6.39
CA TRP A 238 -19.64 7.63 -6.34
C TRP A 238 -19.37 6.18 -6.72
N ASP A 239 -18.58 5.94 -7.78
CA ASP A 239 -18.19 4.61 -8.27
C ASP A 239 -16.73 4.29 -7.91
N VAL A 240 -16.54 3.49 -6.87
CA VAL A 240 -15.20 3.15 -6.38
C VAL A 240 -14.54 2.01 -7.16
N ASN A 241 -15.17 1.43 -8.19
CA ASN A 241 -14.53 0.39 -9.02
C ASN A 241 -13.27 0.91 -9.73
N ALA A 242 -13.26 2.20 -10.08
CA ALA A 242 -12.12 2.84 -10.72
C ALA A 242 -10.92 3.03 -9.78
N LEU A 243 -11.08 2.71 -8.48
CA LEU A 243 -10.11 3.00 -7.44
C LEU A 243 -9.38 1.73 -7.01
N ASN A 244 -8.06 1.73 -7.23
CA ASN A 244 -7.17 0.61 -6.88
C ASN A 244 -6.63 0.70 -5.45
N ARG A 245 -7.12 1.62 -4.60
CA ARG A 245 -6.64 1.87 -3.23
C ARG A 245 -7.78 2.26 -2.29
N SER A 246 -7.56 2.11 -0.99
CA SER A 246 -8.35 2.82 0.02
C SER A 246 -8.16 4.31 -0.26
N THR A 247 -9.26 5.02 -0.43
CA THR A 247 -9.17 6.38 -0.96
C THR A 247 -10.30 7.22 -0.43
N PHE A 248 -9.97 8.48 -0.19
CA PHE A 248 -10.93 9.54 -0.01
C PHE A 248 -11.02 10.33 -1.29
N THR A 249 -12.23 10.51 -1.82
CA THR A 249 -12.50 11.58 -2.77
C THR A 249 -13.04 12.79 -2.00
N THR A 250 -12.72 13.98 -2.48
CA THR A 250 -13.24 15.23 -1.93
C THR A 250 -14.09 15.93 -2.96
N ILE A 251 -15.19 16.50 -2.50
CA ILE A 251 -16.04 17.44 -3.22
C ILE A 251 -15.78 18.82 -2.66
N HIS A 252 -15.53 19.78 -3.54
CA HIS A 252 -15.37 21.17 -3.19
C HIS A 252 -16.63 21.93 -3.62
N VAL A 253 -17.24 22.60 -2.66
CA VAL A 253 -18.35 23.53 -2.86
C VAL A 253 -17.81 24.95 -2.69
N GLN A 254 -17.86 25.74 -3.75
CA GLN A 254 -17.50 27.15 -3.73
C GLN A 254 -18.75 28.03 -3.68
N THR A 255 -18.75 29.05 -2.84
CA THR A 255 -19.83 30.02 -2.68
C THR A 255 -19.32 31.45 -2.70
N ASP A 256 -20.21 32.42 -2.79
CA ASP A 256 -19.91 33.85 -2.63
C ASP A 256 -19.95 34.32 -1.16
N ALA A 257 -19.95 33.38 -0.20
CA ALA A 257 -19.89 33.72 1.22
C ALA A 257 -18.50 34.29 1.57
N PRO A 258 -18.41 35.52 2.11
CA PRO A 258 -17.16 36.28 2.17
C PRO A 258 -16.13 35.73 3.16
N GLN A 259 -16.56 34.99 4.19
CA GLN A 259 -15.65 34.45 5.21
C GLN A 259 -15.32 32.96 5.05
N ARG A 260 -16.15 32.21 4.35
CA ARG A 260 -15.91 30.78 4.09
C ARG A 260 -16.47 30.42 2.73
N PRO A 261 -15.86 30.90 1.64
CA PRO A 261 -16.33 30.60 0.30
C PRO A 261 -16.08 29.13 -0.07
N HIS A 262 -15.16 28.43 0.61
CA HIS A 262 -14.79 27.05 0.30
C HIS A 262 -15.27 26.07 1.37
N HIS A 263 -16.04 25.07 0.96
CA HIS A 263 -16.42 23.93 1.79
C HIS A 263 -15.98 22.63 1.14
N PHE A 264 -15.57 21.68 1.98
CA PHE A 264 -15.09 20.38 1.53
C PHE A 264 -15.95 19.28 2.13
N ILE A 265 -16.30 18.30 1.32
CA ILE A 265 -16.95 17.05 1.75
C ILE A 265 -16.03 15.91 1.32
N SER A 266 -15.60 15.06 2.25
CA SER A 266 -14.72 13.95 1.94
C SER A 266 -15.43 12.63 2.15
N MET A 267 -15.37 11.74 1.17
CA MET A 267 -16.00 10.43 1.19
C MET A 267 -14.93 9.38 1.03
N GLY A 268 -14.85 8.45 1.97
CA GLY A 268 -13.82 7.42 2.02
C GLY A 268 -14.40 6.03 2.09
N VAL A 269 -13.74 5.10 1.39
CA VAL A 269 -13.95 3.65 1.57
C VAL A 269 -12.60 3.00 1.83
N ILE A 270 -12.56 2.08 2.79
CA ILE A 270 -11.41 1.24 3.02
C ILE A 270 -11.58 -0.02 2.18
N ARG A 271 -10.71 -0.18 1.17
CA ARG A 271 -10.60 -1.44 0.43
C ARG A 271 -9.49 -2.28 1.04
N GLU A 272 -9.81 -3.50 1.44
CA GLU A 272 -8.78 -4.45 1.83
C GLU A 272 -8.13 -5.03 0.58
N PHE A 273 -6.87 -4.68 0.35
CA PHE A 273 -6.05 -5.38 -0.65
C PHE A 273 -5.37 -6.57 -0.02
N SER A 274 -5.25 -7.65 -0.77
CA SER A 274 -4.46 -8.79 -0.35
C SER A 274 -2.98 -8.52 -0.59
N ILE A 275 -2.14 -9.07 0.28
CA ILE A 275 -0.73 -9.26 -0.05
C ILE A 275 -0.66 -10.30 -1.17
N LEU A 276 0.13 -10.04 -2.21
CA LEU A 276 0.23 -10.91 -3.38
C LEU A 276 1.69 -11.11 -3.80
N PHE A 277 1.90 -12.11 -4.67
CA PHE A 277 3.21 -12.38 -5.27
C PHE A 277 3.32 -11.73 -6.65
N ILE A 278 4.48 -11.14 -6.95
CA ILE A 278 4.83 -10.66 -8.30
C ILE A 278 6.15 -11.32 -8.72
N PRO A 279 6.15 -12.22 -9.73
CA PRO A 279 4.98 -12.75 -10.44
C PRO A 279 4.11 -13.68 -9.57
N GLU A 280 2.84 -13.87 -9.96
CA GLU A 280 1.88 -14.76 -9.28
C GLU A 280 2.12 -16.26 -9.50
N ASN A 281 3.01 -16.61 -10.44
CA ASN A 281 3.45 -17.97 -10.71
C ASN A 281 4.92 -17.95 -11.16
N ILE A 282 5.68 -18.95 -10.73
CA ILE A 282 7.03 -19.17 -11.25
C ILE A 282 7.00 -20.34 -12.21
N TYR A 283 7.32 -20.06 -13.48
CA TYR A 283 7.51 -21.10 -14.48
C TYR A 283 8.98 -21.49 -14.60
N LEU A 284 9.25 -22.79 -14.51
CA LEU A 284 10.56 -23.38 -14.69
C LEU A 284 10.60 -24.15 -16.01
N ASN A 285 11.39 -23.64 -16.95
CA ASN A 285 11.81 -24.38 -18.13
C ASN A 285 13.31 -24.62 -17.99
N SER A 286 13.71 -25.85 -17.64
CA SER A 286 15.12 -26.16 -17.36
C SER A 286 15.62 -27.24 -18.31
N THR A 287 16.58 -26.85 -19.14
CA THR A 287 17.38 -27.73 -20.00
C THR A 287 18.84 -27.66 -19.52
N GLY A 288 19.20 -28.41 -18.46
CA GLY A 288 20.60 -28.49 -18.02
C GLY A 288 20.86 -28.47 -16.51
N THR A 289 22.15 -28.43 -16.15
CA THR A 289 22.68 -28.71 -14.80
C THR A 289 23.13 -27.46 -14.02
N SER A 290 22.85 -26.25 -14.49
CA SER A 290 23.21 -25.02 -13.76
C SER A 290 22.20 -24.73 -12.66
N ASN A 291 22.63 -24.17 -11.53
CA ASN A 291 21.71 -23.68 -10.48
C ASN A 291 20.80 -22.60 -11.07
N ILE A 292 19.49 -22.76 -10.93
CA ILE A 292 18.52 -21.76 -11.39
C ILE A 292 18.18 -20.84 -10.22
N LYS A 293 18.11 -19.54 -10.50
CA LYS A 293 17.60 -18.54 -9.55
C LYS A 293 16.37 -17.85 -10.13
N ARG A 294 15.39 -17.57 -9.29
CA ARG A 294 14.24 -16.72 -9.59
C ARG A 294 14.01 -15.76 -8.44
N THR A 295 13.40 -14.63 -8.73
CA THR A 295 13.01 -13.65 -7.73
C THR A 295 11.51 -13.47 -7.80
N VAL A 296 10.88 -13.34 -6.64
CA VAL A 296 9.48 -12.97 -6.50
C VAL A 296 9.37 -11.89 -5.43
N GLU A 297 8.52 -10.91 -5.68
CA GLU A 297 8.17 -9.87 -4.72
C GLU A 297 6.90 -10.27 -3.97
N LEU A 298 6.93 -10.15 -2.66
CA LEU A 298 5.74 -10.20 -1.81
C LEU A 298 5.30 -8.76 -1.58
N GLN A 299 4.31 -8.31 -2.35
CA GLN A 299 3.85 -6.93 -2.32
C GLN A 299 2.74 -6.75 -1.28
N ASN A 300 2.96 -5.85 -0.33
CA ASN A 300 1.96 -5.46 0.64
C ASN A 300 1.16 -4.27 0.10
N LEU A 301 -0.03 -4.53 -0.43
CA LEU A 301 -0.93 -3.50 -0.94
C LEU A 301 -1.86 -2.92 0.15
N ARG A 302 -1.57 -3.15 1.43
CA ARG A 302 -2.38 -2.67 2.55
C ARG A 302 -1.80 -1.40 3.15
N GLU A 303 -2.63 -0.70 3.91
CA GLU A 303 -2.25 0.45 4.75
C GLU A 303 -1.58 0.03 6.08
N THR A 304 -1.53 -1.27 6.38
CA THR A 304 -0.91 -1.80 7.59
C THR A 304 0.31 -2.64 7.25
N PHE A 305 1.23 -2.77 8.20
CA PHE A 305 2.41 -3.61 8.04
C PHE A 305 2.03 -5.10 7.99
N ALA A 306 2.88 -5.89 7.33
CA ALA A 306 2.80 -7.33 7.34
C ALA A 306 4.12 -7.93 7.83
N LYS A 307 4.06 -8.77 8.86
CA LYS A 307 5.23 -9.45 9.42
C LYS A 307 5.30 -10.88 8.92
N ILE A 308 6.27 -11.17 8.06
CA ILE A 308 6.59 -12.51 7.57
C ILE A 308 7.08 -13.37 8.74
N GLN A 309 6.40 -14.49 8.98
CA GLN A 309 6.74 -15.46 10.03
C GLN A 309 7.55 -16.63 9.48
N GLU A 310 7.10 -17.21 8.38
CA GLU A 310 7.66 -18.44 7.80
C GLU A 310 7.62 -18.36 6.28
N ILE A 311 8.67 -18.82 5.62
CA ILE A 311 8.71 -19.07 4.18
C ILE A 311 9.12 -20.52 3.98
N LYS A 312 8.31 -21.31 3.27
CA LYS A 312 8.49 -22.75 3.13
C LYS A 312 8.20 -23.21 1.72
N SER A 313 9.01 -24.13 1.21
CA SER A 313 8.76 -24.83 -0.05
C SER A 313 8.08 -26.18 0.17
N SER A 314 7.30 -26.66 -0.81
CA SER A 314 6.81 -28.04 -0.88
C SER A 314 7.90 -29.07 -1.13
N GLN A 315 9.08 -28.63 -1.60
CA GLN A 315 10.20 -29.46 -2.02
C GLN A 315 11.52 -29.02 -1.41
N THR A 316 12.38 -30.00 -1.12
CA THR A 316 13.69 -29.79 -0.51
C THR A 316 14.73 -29.19 -1.46
N TRP A 317 14.49 -29.23 -2.77
CA TRP A 317 15.37 -28.68 -3.81
C TRP A 317 15.03 -27.23 -4.20
N ILE A 318 14.08 -26.60 -3.51
CA ILE A 318 13.75 -25.17 -3.65
C ILE A 318 14.09 -24.48 -2.34
N HIS A 319 15.07 -23.57 -2.38
CA HIS A 319 15.58 -22.86 -1.21
C HIS A 319 15.18 -21.39 -1.29
N PRO A 320 14.06 -21.00 -0.66
CA PRO A 320 13.68 -19.61 -0.57
C PRO A 320 14.57 -18.86 0.41
N VAL A 321 15.02 -17.68 0.01
CA VAL A 321 15.82 -16.77 0.83
C VAL A 321 15.18 -15.38 0.80
N LEU A 322 14.76 -14.89 1.96
CA LEU A 322 14.28 -13.52 2.10
C LEU A 322 15.47 -12.56 1.99
N ARG A 323 15.43 -11.64 1.02
CA ARG A 323 16.48 -10.63 0.78
C ARG A 323 16.16 -9.26 1.40
N SER A 324 14.94 -9.08 1.91
CA SER A 324 14.44 -7.84 2.52
C SER A 324 14.12 -8.02 4.01
N SER A 325 13.59 -6.97 4.64
CA SER A 325 13.06 -7.03 6.02
C SER A 325 11.92 -8.05 6.13
N LYS A 326 11.79 -8.67 7.32
CA LYS A 326 10.61 -9.50 7.67
C LYS A 326 9.34 -8.67 7.87
N VAL A 327 9.47 -7.35 8.04
CA VAL A 327 8.34 -6.44 8.14
C VAL A 327 8.21 -5.72 6.80
N VAL A 328 7.10 -5.97 6.11
CA VAL A 328 6.75 -5.32 4.86
C VAL A 328 5.84 -4.16 5.19
N GLY A 329 6.34 -2.94 5.03
CA GLY A 329 5.57 -1.72 5.25
C GLY A 329 4.39 -1.59 4.28
N PRO A 330 3.46 -0.68 4.56
CA PRO A 330 2.37 -0.34 3.64
C PRO A 330 2.90 0.01 2.25
N TRP A 331 2.29 -0.55 1.22
CA TRP A 331 2.66 -0.30 -0.20
C TRP A 331 4.11 -0.64 -0.57
N LYS A 332 4.82 -1.38 0.27
CA LYS A 332 6.17 -1.87 0.01
C LYS A 332 6.16 -3.33 -0.44
N ALA A 333 7.30 -3.79 -0.93
CA ALA A 333 7.51 -5.18 -1.28
C ALA A 333 8.69 -5.76 -0.49
N ALA A 334 8.61 -7.07 -0.21
CA ALA A 334 9.76 -7.85 0.22
C ALA A 334 10.20 -8.80 -0.89
N THR A 335 11.50 -8.86 -1.14
CA THR A 335 12.09 -9.69 -2.18
C THR A 335 12.42 -11.07 -1.63
N ILE A 336 11.93 -12.12 -2.30
CA ILE A 336 12.24 -13.52 -2.01
C ILE A 336 13.01 -14.09 -3.21
N GLU A 337 14.23 -14.54 -2.98
CA GLU A 337 15.04 -15.26 -3.96
C GLU A 337 14.81 -16.76 -3.82
N LEU A 338 14.44 -17.42 -4.91
CA LEU A 338 14.27 -18.86 -5.02
C LEU A 338 15.50 -19.46 -5.68
N ASN A 339 16.25 -20.26 -4.93
CA ASN A 339 17.39 -21.03 -5.44
C ASN A 339 16.97 -22.48 -5.68
N PHE A 340 17.16 -22.98 -6.89
CA PHE A 340 16.77 -24.33 -7.29
C PHE A 340 18.00 -25.23 -7.45
N GLU A 341 18.08 -26.32 -6.68
CA GLU A 341 19.11 -27.36 -6.79
C GLU A 341 18.82 -28.27 -8.00
N THR A 342 19.23 -27.86 -9.20
CA THR A 342 18.83 -28.53 -10.46
C THR A 342 19.19 -30.01 -10.55
N GLY A 343 20.30 -30.43 -9.92
CA GLY A 343 20.67 -31.86 -9.84
C GLY A 343 19.71 -32.72 -9.02
N GLN A 344 18.87 -32.11 -8.17
CA GLN A 344 17.86 -32.78 -7.37
C GLN A 344 16.46 -32.72 -8.00
N ILE A 345 16.25 -31.97 -9.08
CA ILE A 345 14.93 -31.83 -9.69
C ILE A 345 14.62 -33.07 -10.54
N PRO A 346 13.53 -33.81 -10.28
CA PRO A 346 13.13 -34.93 -11.11
C PRO A 346 12.67 -34.44 -12.48
N GLY A 347 12.96 -35.20 -13.52
CA GLY A 347 12.53 -34.92 -14.88
C GLY A 347 11.03 -35.14 -15.05
N GLY A 348 10.43 -34.38 -15.98
CA GLY A 348 9.00 -34.37 -16.27
C GLY A 348 8.33 -33.06 -15.89
N GLU A 349 7.01 -33.12 -15.72
CA GLU A 349 6.22 -31.98 -15.24
C GLU A 349 6.36 -31.82 -13.72
N ILE A 350 6.48 -30.57 -13.28
CA ILE A 350 6.51 -30.21 -11.87
C ILE A 350 5.35 -29.28 -11.54
N ASN A 351 4.76 -29.50 -10.37
CA ASN A 351 3.71 -28.67 -9.80
C ASN A 351 3.96 -28.58 -8.29
N GLU A 352 4.66 -27.52 -7.90
CA GLU A 352 5.16 -27.31 -6.56
C GLU A 352 4.74 -25.94 -6.06
N THR A 353 4.99 -25.67 -4.78
CA THR A 353 4.48 -24.45 -4.15
C THR A 353 5.47 -23.86 -3.17
N LEU A 354 5.52 -22.53 -3.12
CA LEU A 354 6.09 -21.77 -2.02
C LEU A 354 4.96 -21.24 -1.14
N THR A 355 5.03 -21.49 0.16
CA THR A 355 4.08 -20.98 1.16
C THR A 355 4.74 -19.91 2.02
N VAL A 356 4.08 -18.77 2.16
CA VAL A 356 4.47 -17.68 3.07
C VAL A 356 3.38 -17.52 4.13
N LYS A 357 3.76 -17.64 5.40
CA LYS A 357 2.90 -17.27 6.53
C LYS A 357 3.30 -15.90 7.04
N TYR A 358 2.32 -15.06 7.30
CA TYR A 358 2.52 -13.72 7.83
C TYR A 358 1.42 -13.36 8.83
N VAL A 359 1.70 -12.35 9.65
CA VAL A 359 0.72 -11.70 10.52
C VAL A 359 0.54 -10.27 10.05
N ASP A 360 -0.70 -9.83 9.88
CA ASP A 360 -1.01 -8.45 9.51
C ASP A 360 -1.29 -7.57 10.74
N GLY A 361 -1.62 -6.30 10.51
CA GLY A 361 -1.94 -5.32 11.56
C GLY A 361 -3.07 -5.76 12.51
N GLU A 362 -3.92 -6.70 12.11
CA GLU A 362 -5.02 -7.23 12.93
C GLU A 362 -4.60 -8.41 13.80
N LYS A 363 -3.31 -8.76 13.76
CA LYS A 363 -2.71 -9.89 14.49
C LYS A 363 -3.25 -11.26 14.03
N GLU A 364 -3.90 -11.33 12.89
CA GLU A 364 -4.37 -12.57 12.30
C GLU A 364 -3.25 -13.25 11.50
N GLN A 365 -3.07 -14.56 11.69
CA GLN A 365 -2.10 -15.32 10.89
C GLN A 365 -2.72 -15.71 9.55
N LYS A 366 -2.15 -15.20 8.46
CA LYS A 366 -2.56 -15.47 7.08
C LYS A 366 -1.51 -16.28 6.34
N THR A 367 -1.94 -16.98 5.29
CA THR A 367 -1.07 -17.86 4.48
C THR A 367 -1.28 -17.55 3.00
N LEU A 368 -0.17 -17.36 2.28
CA LEU A 368 -0.15 -17.22 0.82
C LEU A 368 0.61 -18.37 0.18
N THR A 369 0.18 -18.75 -1.02
CA THR A 369 0.79 -19.83 -1.79
C THR A 369 1.12 -19.33 -3.20
N LEU A 370 2.39 -19.46 -3.58
CA LEU A 370 2.90 -19.18 -4.93
C LEU A 370 3.08 -20.53 -5.66
N PRO A 371 2.35 -20.79 -6.74
CA PRO A 371 2.61 -21.94 -7.59
C PRO A 371 3.97 -21.83 -8.29
N ILE A 372 4.64 -22.97 -8.39
CA ILE A 372 5.89 -23.18 -9.10
C ILE A 372 5.66 -24.35 -10.06
N THR A 373 5.48 -24.03 -11.33
CA THR A 373 5.12 -24.99 -12.38
C THR A 373 6.23 -25.09 -13.41
N GLY A 374 6.27 -26.16 -14.18
CA GLY A 374 7.32 -26.29 -15.18
C GLY A 374 7.44 -27.65 -15.83
N LYS A 375 8.32 -27.71 -16.82
CA LYS A 375 8.79 -28.95 -17.44
C LYS A 375 10.31 -28.97 -17.37
N VAL A 376 10.85 -30.07 -16.86
CA VAL A 376 12.27 -30.19 -16.55
C VAL A 376 12.86 -31.38 -17.29
N ASP A 377 13.90 -31.11 -18.07
CA ASP A 377 14.73 -32.15 -18.66
C ASP A 377 15.85 -32.49 -17.66
N SER A 378 15.70 -33.62 -16.97
CA SER A 378 16.62 -34.07 -15.92
C SER A 378 17.31 -35.37 -16.30
N THR A 379 18.41 -35.65 -15.63
CA THR A 379 19.16 -36.91 -15.74
C THR A 379 18.41 -38.13 -15.18
N TYR A 380 17.32 -37.93 -14.43
CA TYR A 380 16.46 -39.01 -13.95
C TYR A 380 15.00 -38.57 -13.87
N THR A 381 14.06 -39.52 -13.91
CA THR A 381 12.65 -39.27 -13.54
C THR A 381 12.29 -40.05 -12.28
N LEU A 382 11.36 -39.51 -11.49
CA LEU A 382 10.83 -40.18 -10.30
C LEU A 382 9.31 -40.18 -10.32
N PHE A 383 8.69 -41.37 -10.33
CA PHE A 383 7.23 -41.49 -10.39
C PHE A 383 6.67 -42.48 -9.35
N PRO A 384 5.77 -42.03 -8.44
CA PRO A 384 5.49 -40.62 -8.13
C PRO A 384 6.73 -39.92 -7.57
N ASN A 385 6.74 -38.58 -7.55
CA ASN A 385 7.90 -37.78 -7.11
C ASN A 385 8.12 -37.77 -5.58
N ARG A 386 7.28 -38.45 -4.82
CA ARG A 386 7.36 -38.59 -3.36
C ARG A 386 6.66 -39.84 -2.88
N PHE A 387 7.00 -40.31 -1.69
CA PHE A 387 6.23 -41.31 -0.97
C PHE A 387 5.04 -40.66 -0.27
N PHE A 388 3.88 -40.67 -0.92
CA PHE A 388 2.62 -40.20 -0.32
C PHE A 388 1.81 -41.38 0.22
N PHE A 389 1.70 -41.47 1.54
CA PHE A 389 0.90 -42.50 2.21
C PHE A 389 -0.53 -42.05 2.48
N GLY A 390 -0.84 -40.76 2.34
CA GLY A 390 -2.14 -40.21 2.70
C GLY A 390 -2.38 -40.31 4.21
N ARG A 391 -3.62 -40.58 4.60
CA ARG A 391 -3.99 -40.83 6.00
C ARG A 391 -3.85 -42.32 6.30
N ILE A 392 -3.09 -42.66 7.34
CA ILE A 392 -2.85 -44.05 7.77
C ILE A 392 -3.18 -44.19 9.26
N ASN A 393 -3.74 -45.34 9.66
CA ASN A 393 -3.98 -45.64 11.07
C ASN A 393 -2.77 -46.34 11.67
N ALA A 394 -2.45 -45.98 12.92
CA ALA A 394 -1.44 -46.69 13.70
C ALA A 394 -1.79 -48.19 13.82
N GLY A 395 -0.75 -49.04 13.87
CA GLY A 395 -0.86 -50.49 14.00
C GLY A 395 -0.80 -51.28 12.69
N LYS A 396 -0.85 -50.64 11.52
CA LYS A 396 -0.75 -51.33 10.22
C LYS A 396 0.58 -51.01 9.51
N LYS A 397 1.20 -52.06 8.96
CA LYS A 397 2.39 -51.92 8.09
C LYS A 397 1.96 -51.31 6.76
N ASN A 398 2.51 -50.15 6.42
CA ASN A 398 2.20 -49.44 5.18
C ASN A 398 3.41 -49.45 4.25
N LYS A 399 3.21 -49.83 2.99
CA LYS A 399 4.27 -49.89 1.97
C LYS A 399 3.88 -49.07 0.74
N LYS A 400 4.81 -48.25 0.24
CA LYS A 400 4.69 -47.51 -1.02
C LYS A 400 5.95 -47.72 -1.85
N LYS A 401 5.84 -47.50 -3.15
CA LYS A 401 6.98 -47.51 -4.08
C LYS A 401 7.02 -46.25 -4.92
N VAL A 402 8.23 -45.86 -5.29
CA VAL A 402 8.50 -44.90 -6.36
C VAL A 402 9.40 -45.56 -7.40
N VAL A 403 9.25 -45.16 -8.65
CA VAL A 403 10.06 -45.65 -9.77
C VAL A 403 11.06 -44.58 -10.16
N LEU A 404 12.34 -44.91 -10.01
CA LEU A 404 13.46 -44.09 -10.46
C LEU A 404 13.91 -44.61 -11.83
N LYS A 405 13.79 -43.79 -12.88
CA LYS A 405 14.33 -44.13 -14.22
C LYS A 405 15.50 -43.24 -14.57
N ASN A 406 16.48 -43.84 -15.23
CA ASN A 406 17.63 -43.16 -15.77
C ASN A 406 17.28 -42.50 -17.12
N MET A 407 17.57 -41.22 -17.27
CA MET A 407 17.34 -40.45 -18.50
C MET A 407 18.64 -39.90 -19.10
N SER A 408 19.79 -40.09 -18.44
CA SER A 408 21.05 -39.42 -18.80
C SER A 408 21.89 -40.12 -19.87
N GLY A 409 21.46 -41.31 -20.33
CA GLY A 409 22.27 -42.22 -21.14
C GLY A 409 23.48 -42.83 -20.41
N THR A 410 23.84 -42.31 -19.24
CA THR A 410 24.95 -42.81 -18.41
C THR A 410 24.40 -43.80 -17.39
N ALA A 411 24.75 -45.08 -17.52
CA ALA A 411 24.30 -46.10 -16.58
C ALA A 411 24.72 -45.77 -15.14
N PHE A 412 23.84 -46.03 -14.16
CA PHE A 412 24.18 -45.91 -12.75
C PHE A 412 23.61 -47.06 -11.91
N ARG A 413 24.22 -47.29 -10.75
CA ARG A 413 23.78 -48.23 -9.73
C ARG A 413 23.42 -47.50 -8.44
N ILE A 414 22.52 -48.08 -7.64
CA ILE A 414 22.27 -47.61 -6.28
C ILE A 414 23.32 -48.21 -5.36
N LYS A 415 24.10 -47.35 -4.70
CA LYS A 415 25.09 -47.72 -3.67
C LYS A 415 24.42 -48.05 -2.35
N LYS A 416 23.46 -47.21 -1.94
CA LYS A 416 22.81 -47.27 -0.64
C LYS A 416 21.45 -46.60 -0.69
N VAL A 417 20.50 -47.11 0.08
CA VAL A 417 19.23 -46.44 0.36
C VAL A 417 19.04 -46.37 1.87
N GLU A 418 18.69 -45.19 2.38
CA GLU A 418 18.53 -44.96 3.82
C GLU A 418 17.39 -43.98 4.12
N THR A 419 16.81 -44.10 5.31
CA THR A 419 15.71 -43.26 5.81
C THR A 419 15.65 -43.38 7.33
N ASP A 420 15.08 -42.38 7.99
CA ASP A 420 14.89 -42.31 9.45
C ASP A 420 13.50 -42.78 9.91
N VAL A 421 12.56 -43.03 8.99
CA VAL A 421 11.15 -43.31 9.33
C VAL A 421 10.68 -44.72 8.98
N GLY A 422 11.59 -45.64 8.62
CA GLY A 422 11.22 -47.01 8.30
C GLY A 422 12.32 -47.82 7.64
N THR A 423 11.91 -48.78 6.80
CA THR A 423 12.84 -49.60 6.02
C THR A 423 12.67 -49.31 4.54
N ALA A 424 13.78 -49.01 3.87
CA ALA A 424 13.81 -48.70 2.45
C ALA A 424 14.66 -49.75 1.71
N GLN A 425 14.14 -50.24 0.59
CA GLN A 425 14.76 -51.27 -0.23
C GLN A 425 14.67 -50.91 -1.71
N THR A 426 15.57 -51.45 -2.52
CA THR A 426 15.57 -51.18 -3.96
C THR A 426 15.51 -52.47 -4.76
N LYS A 427 14.89 -52.40 -5.93
CA LYS A 427 14.79 -53.51 -6.87
C LYS A 427 15.05 -52.98 -8.29
N PRO A 428 15.99 -53.55 -9.07
CA PRO A 428 16.18 -53.16 -10.46
C PRO A 428 14.91 -53.37 -11.30
N LEU A 429 14.67 -52.47 -12.25
CA LEU A 429 13.60 -52.64 -13.25
C LEU A 429 14.00 -53.70 -14.28
N LYS A 430 13.00 -54.37 -14.87
CA LYS A 430 13.22 -55.43 -15.87
C LYS A 430 13.90 -54.94 -17.15
N ASP A 431 13.68 -53.68 -17.51
CA ASP A 431 14.28 -53.02 -18.68
C ASP A 431 15.73 -52.57 -18.45
N GLY A 432 16.27 -52.74 -17.23
CA GLY A 432 17.61 -52.32 -16.84
C GLY A 432 17.80 -50.80 -16.69
N ASN A 433 16.77 -50.00 -16.98
CA ASN A 433 16.87 -48.54 -17.06
C ASN A 433 16.43 -47.82 -15.77
N GLY A 434 16.40 -48.52 -14.64
CA GLY A 434 16.04 -47.89 -13.37
C GLY A 434 15.85 -48.85 -12.21
N PHE A 435 15.27 -48.31 -11.14
CA PHE A 435 15.03 -49.01 -9.88
C PHE A 435 13.65 -48.67 -9.32
N GLU A 436 12.96 -49.66 -8.77
CA GLU A 436 11.89 -49.41 -7.81
C GLU A 436 12.52 -49.16 -6.43
N VAL A 437 12.17 -48.04 -5.79
CA VAL A 437 12.50 -47.77 -4.39
C VAL A 437 11.25 -48.00 -3.57
N HIS A 438 11.30 -48.96 -2.66
CA HIS A 438 10.20 -49.36 -1.80
C HIS A 438 10.44 -48.83 -0.39
N LEU A 439 9.49 -48.07 0.15
CA LEU A 439 9.50 -47.61 1.54
C LEU A 439 8.40 -48.31 2.33
N THR A 440 8.78 -48.86 3.47
CA THR A 440 7.89 -49.50 4.43
C THR A 440 7.97 -48.77 5.76
N LEU A 441 6.85 -48.15 6.15
CA LEU A 441 6.71 -47.51 7.45
C LEU A 441 6.50 -48.55 8.56
N PRO A 442 7.02 -48.32 9.77
CA PRO A 442 6.78 -49.19 10.91
C PRO A 442 5.30 -49.15 11.31
N PRO A 443 4.77 -50.21 11.95
CA PRO A 443 3.38 -50.26 12.39
C PRO A 443 3.10 -49.25 13.49
N ILE A 444 4.09 -48.91 14.31
CA ILE A 444 3.98 -47.94 15.39
C ILE A 444 4.65 -46.64 14.94
N LEU A 445 3.84 -45.60 14.73
CA LEU A 445 4.29 -44.25 14.42
C LEU A 445 3.59 -43.26 15.35
N PRO A 446 4.27 -42.16 15.74
CA PRO A 446 3.63 -41.08 16.47
C PRO A 446 2.43 -40.53 15.68
N THR A 447 1.31 -40.31 16.36
CA THR A 447 0.14 -39.65 15.76
C THR A 447 0.49 -38.22 15.35
N GLY A 448 -0.02 -37.77 14.20
CA GLY A 448 0.26 -36.45 13.66
C GLY A 448 0.76 -36.48 12.22
N ILE A 449 1.49 -35.44 11.81
CA ILE A 449 2.01 -35.31 10.45
C ILE A 449 3.45 -35.82 10.40
N LEU A 450 3.69 -36.83 9.56
CA LEU A 450 5.02 -37.32 9.25
C LEU A 450 5.57 -36.60 8.01
N LYS A 451 6.71 -35.93 8.18
CA LYS A 451 7.52 -35.34 7.10
C LYS A 451 8.95 -35.84 7.26
N SER A 452 9.44 -36.57 6.26
CA SER A 452 10.79 -37.17 6.24
C SER A 452 11.28 -37.29 4.80
N GLU A 453 12.43 -37.92 4.57
CA GLU A 453 12.99 -38.21 3.26
C GLU A 453 13.63 -39.61 3.20
N VAL A 454 13.66 -40.18 1.99
CA VAL A 454 14.50 -41.33 1.64
C VAL A 454 15.68 -40.82 0.82
N ARG A 455 16.89 -41.20 1.21
CA ARG A 455 18.14 -40.84 0.54
C ARG A 455 18.63 -42.01 -0.29
N VAL A 456 18.69 -41.83 -1.61
CA VAL A 456 19.17 -42.82 -2.58
C VAL A 456 20.55 -42.39 -3.08
N HIS A 457 21.60 -43.08 -2.65
CA HIS A 457 22.97 -42.82 -3.08
C HIS A 457 23.26 -43.58 -4.37
N THR A 458 23.79 -42.92 -5.39
CA THR A 458 24.05 -43.54 -6.70
C THR A 458 25.53 -43.46 -7.12
N THR A 459 25.89 -44.23 -8.15
CA THR A 459 27.19 -44.14 -8.82
C THR A 459 27.23 -43.07 -9.93
N HIS A 460 26.12 -42.39 -10.22
CA HIS A 460 26.07 -41.42 -11.30
C HIS A 460 26.93 -40.19 -10.97
N PRO A 461 27.78 -39.69 -11.90
CA PRO A 461 28.71 -38.60 -11.61
C PRO A 461 28.02 -37.28 -11.27
N LYS A 462 26.83 -37.04 -11.82
CA LYS A 462 26.02 -35.83 -11.57
C LYS A 462 24.93 -35.99 -10.52
N ILE A 463 24.60 -37.22 -10.14
CA ILE A 463 23.48 -37.52 -9.23
C ILE A 463 23.97 -38.44 -8.11
N GLY A 464 24.94 -38.00 -7.33
CA GLY A 464 25.50 -38.82 -6.24
C GLY A 464 24.47 -39.19 -5.17
N LEU A 465 23.47 -38.33 -4.98
CA LEU A 465 22.40 -38.47 -4.00
C LEU A 465 21.08 -38.00 -4.60
N ILE A 466 19.99 -38.74 -4.40
CA ILE A 466 18.61 -38.33 -4.70
C ILE A 466 17.84 -38.34 -3.38
N LYS A 467 17.17 -37.23 -3.07
CA LYS A 467 16.28 -37.12 -1.90
C LYS A 467 14.83 -37.28 -2.35
N VAL A 468 14.13 -38.29 -1.82
CA VAL A 468 12.71 -38.54 -2.10
C VAL A 468 11.87 -38.18 -0.87
N PRO A 469 11.01 -37.15 -0.93
CA PRO A 469 10.19 -36.76 0.20
C PRO A 469 9.21 -37.86 0.64
N VAL A 470 8.93 -37.91 1.94
CA VAL A 470 7.95 -38.81 2.57
C VAL A 470 6.90 -37.97 3.29
N PHE A 471 5.62 -38.26 3.02
CA PHE A 471 4.49 -37.62 3.69
C PHE A 471 3.42 -38.63 4.11
N ALA A 472 2.96 -38.52 5.36
CA ALA A 472 1.80 -39.24 5.89
C ALA A 472 1.08 -38.41 6.97
N VAL A 473 -0.22 -38.67 7.14
CA VAL A 473 -0.99 -38.23 8.31
C VAL A 473 -1.37 -39.46 9.13
N ILE A 474 -0.82 -39.59 10.33
CA ILE A 474 -1.07 -40.73 11.22
C ILE A 474 -2.23 -40.43 12.15
N SER A 475 -3.31 -41.19 12.03
CA SER A 475 -4.42 -41.24 12.99
C SER A 475 -4.31 -42.45 13.93
N LYS A 476 -5.02 -42.36 15.06
CA LYS A 476 -5.21 -43.50 15.97
C LYS A 476 -5.89 -44.66 15.26
#